data_AF-A0A4Q3JHH5-F1
#
_entry.id   AF-A0A4Q3JHH5-F1
#
_cell.length_a   1.000
_cell.length_b   1.000
_cell.length_c   1.000
_cell.angle_alpha   90.00
_cell.angle_beta   90.00
_cell.angle_gamma   90.00
#
_symmetry.space_group_name_H-M   'P 1'
#
loop_
_entity.id
_entity.type
_entity.pdbx_description
1 polymer ?
#
loop_
_entity_poly.entity_id
_entity_poly.type
_entity_poly.pdbx_seq_one_letter_code
_entity_poly.pdbx_strand_id
1 'polypeptide(L)'
;MATIDPFEALRPAAGQAWPVSCPPYDVINSREARALAAGNDASFLQVTRPEVGLPEGTDEHADEVYEQGKRALAALRERGVLQGGHAGLWLYGQQLGDHRQVGLVACVSVDEYDRDLIKKHEKTRPDKEDDRARHIDVLAAHDEPV
;
A
#
# COMPACT_ATOMS: atom_id res chain seq x y z
N MET A 1 -3.77 -0.11 27.86
CA MET A 1 -4.58 -0.30 26.64
C MET A 1 -3.91 0.54 25.58
N ALA A 2 -3.69 0.02 24.37
CA ALA A 2 -3.04 0.80 23.32
C ALA A 2 -3.91 1.99 22.92
N THR A 3 -3.26 3.10 22.62
CA THR A 3 -3.84 4.31 22.06
C THR A 3 -4.11 4.08 20.58
N ILE A 4 -5.30 4.44 20.12
CA ILE A 4 -5.73 4.31 18.72
C ILE A 4 -6.19 5.66 18.19
N ASP A 5 -5.57 6.10 17.10
CA ASP A 5 -5.84 7.39 16.49
C ASP A 5 -6.43 7.24 15.07
N PRO A 6 -7.40 8.08 14.70
CA PRO A 6 -7.94 8.09 13.35
C PRO A 6 -6.92 8.68 12.37
N PHE A 7 -7.01 8.28 11.10
CA PHE A 7 -6.18 8.83 10.03
C PHE A 7 -6.98 9.08 8.76
N GLU A 8 -6.49 9.98 7.93
CA GLU A 8 -7.07 10.24 6.62
C GLU A 8 -6.56 9.19 5.62
N ALA A 9 -7.48 8.36 5.10
CA ALA A 9 -7.15 7.39 4.07
C ALA A 9 -7.43 7.93 2.67
N LEU A 10 -6.50 7.69 1.76
CA LEU A 10 -6.80 7.72 0.33
C LEU A 10 -7.59 6.46 -0.02
N ARG A 11 -8.67 6.62 -0.77
CA ARG A 11 -9.54 5.52 -1.17
C ARG A 11 -9.95 5.64 -2.63
N PRO A 12 -10.28 4.54 -3.32
CA PRO A 12 -10.83 4.60 -4.65
C PRO A 12 -12.09 5.48 -4.71
N ALA A 13 -12.23 6.24 -5.79
CA ALA A 13 -13.50 6.89 -6.12
C ALA A 13 -14.58 5.83 -6.39
N ALA A 14 -15.85 6.25 -6.32
CA ALA A 14 -16.96 5.35 -6.62
C ALA A 14 -16.79 4.74 -8.01
N GLY A 15 -16.85 3.40 -8.10
CA GLY A 15 -16.62 2.66 -9.35
C GLY A 15 -15.15 2.40 -9.71
N GLN A 16 -14.18 2.94 -8.97
CA GLN A 16 -12.74 2.75 -9.23
C GLN A 16 -12.11 1.63 -8.40
N ALA A 17 -12.86 1.01 -7.48
CA ALA A 17 -12.31 -0.03 -6.59
C ALA A 17 -11.70 -1.23 -7.35
N TRP A 18 -12.40 -1.73 -8.37
CA TRP A 18 -11.93 -2.86 -9.17
C TRP A 18 -10.64 -2.56 -9.96
N PRO A 19 -10.55 -1.48 -10.77
CA PRO A 19 -9.33 -1.21 -11.53
C PRO A 19 -8.15 -0.77 -10.65
N VAL A 20 -8.38 -0.27 -9.43
CA VAL A 20 -7.30 0.05 -8.49
C VAL A 20 -6.74 -1.20 -7.81
N SER A 21 -7.60 -2.19 -7.50
CA SER A 21 -7.22 -3.39 -6.76
C SER A 21 -6.08 -4.18 -7.44
N CYS A 22 -5.18 -4.72 -6.62
CA CYS A 22 -4.09 -5.58 -7.06
C CYS A 22 -3.73 -6.63 -5.98
N PRO A 23 -3.00 -7.70 -6.33
CA PRO A 23 -2.42 -8.59 -5.34
C PRO A 23 -1.40 -7.87 -4.45
N PRO A 24 -1.07 -8.42 -3.27
CA PRO A 24 0.08 -7.97 -2.48
C PRO A 24 1.37 -7.95 -3.31
N TYR A 25 2.21 -6.95 -3.07
CA TYR A 25 3.45 -6.74 -3.82
C TYR A 25 4.43 -7.92 -3.74
N ASP A 26 4.44 -8.65 -2.63
CA ASP A 26 5.43 -9.67 -2.29
C ASP A 26 5.05 -11.08 -2.74
N VAL A 27 3.84 -11.25 -3.30
CA VAL A 27 3.35 -12.51 -3.88
C VAL A 27 3.48 -12.58 -5.40
N ILE A 28 4.00 -11.53 -6.03
CA ILE A 28 4.24 -11.45 -7.47
C ILE A 28 5.65 -10.95 -7.78
N ASN A 29 6.17 -11.27 -8.97
CA ASN A 29 7.42 -10.69 -9.49
C ASN A 29 7.16 -9.52 -10.47
N SER A 30 8.20 -8.77 -10.84
CA SER A 30 8.06 -7.57 -11.70
C SER A 30 7.46 -7.89 -13.06
N ARG A 31 7.71 -9.09 -13.62
CA ARG A 31 7.11 -9.53 -14.89
C ARG A 31 5.60 -9.76 -14.75
N GLU A 32 5.18 -10.44 -13.68
CA GLU A 32 3.75 -10.63 -13.35
C GLU A 32 3.07 -9.30 -13.07
N ALA A 33 3.71 -8.41 -12.30
CA ALA A 33 3.20 -7.09 -12.00
C ALA A 33 2.97 -6.25 -13.27
N ARG A 34 3.92 -6.26 -14.22
CA ARG A 34 3.76 -5.61 -15.54
C ARG A 34 2.58 -6.19 -16.32
N ALA A 35 2.44 -7.52 -16.33
CA ALA A 35 1.34 -8.17 -17.04
C ALA A 35 -0.03 -7.83 -16.41
N LEU A 36 -0.11 -7.76 -15.08
CA LEU A 36 -1.33 -7.40 -14.34
C LEU A 36 -1.70 -5.92 -14.50
N ALA A 37 -0.70 -5.02 -14.59
CA ALA A 37 -0.91 -3.60 -14.79
C ALA A 37 -1.16 -3.22 -16.26
N ALA A 38 -0.89 -4.10 -17.22
CA ALA A 38 -0.97 -3.82 -18.64
C ALA A 38 -2.38 -3.37 -19.07
N GLY A 39 -2.47 -2.20 -19.70
CA GLY A 39 -3.74 -1.64 -20.15
C GLY A 39 -4.64 -1.11 -19.04
N ASN A 40 -4.16 -1.05 -17.80
CA ASN A 40 -4.88 -0.50 -16.65
C ASN A 40 -4.09 0.64 -16.00
N ASP A 41 -4.34 1.86 -16.47
CA ASP A 41 -3.69 3.08 -15.95
C ASP A 41 -4.05 3.38 -14.48
N ALA A 42 -5.12 2.77 -13.96
CA ALA A 42 -5.56 2.93 -12.59
C ALA A 42 -5.01 1.85 -11.64
N SER A 43 -4.26 0.87 -12.15
CA SER A 43 -3.69 -0.22 -11.34
C SER A 43 -2.81 0.34 -10.23
N PHE A 44 -3.08 -0.05 -8.98
CA PHE A 44 -2.25 0.36 -7.86
C PHE A 44 -0.86 -0.30 -7.86
N LEU A 45 -0.61 -1.27 -8.75
CA LEU A 45 0.74 -1.78 -9.04
C LEU A 45 1.67 -0.69 -9.56
N GLN A 46 1.16 0.37 -10.20
CA GLN A 46 2.00 1.52 -10.55
C GLN A 46 2.55 2.26 -9.32
N VAL A 47 1.93 2.09 -8.15
CA VAL A 47 2.35 2.67 -6.88
C VAL A 47 3.13 1.66 -6.04
N THR A 48 2.61 0.46 -5.80
CA THR A 48 3.23 -0.51 -4.87
C THR A 48 4.33 -1.38 -5.51
N ARG A 49 4.40 -1.40 -6.85
CA ARG A 49 5.47 -2.02 -7.66
C ARG A 49 5.89 -1.04 -8.77
N PRO A 50 6.46 0.14 -8.43
CA PRO A 50 6.60 1.24 -9.39
C PRO A 50 7.44 0.91 -10.63
N GLU A 51 8.30 -0.10 -10.55
CA GLU A 51 9.15 -0.53 -11.65
C GLU A 51 8.34 -0.93 -12.87
N VAL A 52 7.05 -1.31 -12.72
CA VAL A 52 6.16 -1.62 -13.85
C VAL A 52 5.96 -0.43 -14.80
N GLY A 53 6.13 0.80 -14.32
CA GLY A 53 6.06 2.04 -15.10
C GLY A 53 7.38 2.49 -15.74
N LEU A 54 8.47 1.76 -15.52
CA LEU A 54 9.81 2.08 -16.01
C LEU A 54 10.28 1.06 -17.08
N PRO A 55 11.37 1.33 -17.82
CA PRO A 55 11.92 0.37 -18.78
C PRO A 55 12.10 -1.03 -18.19
N GLU A 56 11.89 -2.06 -19.02
CA GLU A 56 12.11 -3.44 -18.58
C GLU A 56 13.60 -3.66 -18.23
N GLY A 57 13.85 -4.28 -17.08
CA GLY A 57 15.20 -4.48 -16.55
C GLY A 57 15.70 -3.37 -15.62
N THR A 58 14.93 -2.30 -15.38
CA THR A 58 15.20 -1.37 -14.26
C THR A 58 15.23 -2.15 -12.95
N ASP A 59 16.26 -1.92 -12.14
CA ASP A 59 16.41 -2.47 -10.79
C ASP A 59 15.29 -1.95 -9.89
N GLU A 60 14.55 -2.85 -9.25
CA GLU A 60 13.40 -2.51 -8.38
C GLU A 60 13.80 -1.69 -7.14
N HIS A 61 15.10 -1.66 -6.80
CA HIS A 61 15.63 -0.87 -5.69
C HIS A 61 16.34 0.43 -6.13
N ALA A 62 16.25 0.80 -7.41
CA ALA A 62 16.83 2.05 -7.90
C ALA A 62 16.05 3.28 -7.40
N ASP A 63 16.76 4.38 -7.17
CA ASP A 63 16.17 5.65 -6.71
C ASP A 63 14.99 6.12 -7.57
N GLU A 64 15.06 5.89 -8.88
CA GLU A 64 14.00 6.24 -9.83
C GLU A 64 12.70 5.45 -9.63
N VAL A 65 12.75 4.24 -9.06
CA VAL A 65 11.58 3.42 -8.77
C VAL A 65 10.76 4.05 -7.65
N TYR A 66 11.39 4.45 -6.54
CA TYR A 66 10.68 5.09 -5.43
C TYR A 66 10.03 6.43 -5.86
N GLU A 67 10.76 7.24 -6.64
CA GLU A 67 10.20 8.47 -7.20
C GLU A 67 9.07 8.21 -8.19
N GLN A 68 9.14 7.11 -8.96
CA GLN A 68 8.06 6.69 -9.84
C GLN A 68 6.80 6.33 -9.05
N GLY A 69 6.92 5.64 -7.90
CA GLY A 69 5.79 5.28 -7.05
C GLY A 69 5.06 6.51 -6.53
N LYS A 70 5.83 7.51 -6.08
CA LYS A 70 5.31 8.82 -5.67
C LYS A 70 4.57 9.54 -6.79
N ARG A 71 5.15 9.58 -8.00
CA ARG A 71 4.50 10.18 -9.18
C ARG A 71 3.22 9.45 -9.56
N ALA A 72 3.22 8.12 -9.52
CA ALA A 72 2.03 7.32 -9.81
C ALA A 72 0.91 7.61 -8.80
N LEU A 73 1.20 7.68 -7.50
CA LEU A 73 0.20 8.00 -6.49
C LEU A 73 -0.37 9.41 -6.69
N ALA A 74 0.48 10.39 -6.98
CA ALA A 74 0.04 11.74 -7.31
C ALA A 74 -0.89 11.75 -8.54
N ALA A 75 -0.52 11.05 -9.61
CA ALA A 75 -1.34 10.93 -10.81
C ALA A 75 -2.71 10.28 -10.55
N LEU A 76 -2.77 9.23 -9.72
CA LEU A 76 -4.05 8.62 -9.32
C LEU A 76 -4.97 9.62 -8.60
N ARG A 77 -4.41 10.49 -7.75
CA ARG A 77 -5.15 11.54 -7.05
C ARG A 77 -5.61 12.65 -8.00
N GLU A 78 -4.72 13.14 -8.86
CA GLU A 78 -5.01 14.21 -9.81
C GLU A 78 -6.11 13.82 -10.82
N ARG A 79 -6.13 12.55 -11.25
CA ARG A 79 -7.18 12.01 -12.12
C ARG A 79 -8.48 11.69 -11.39
N GLY A 80 -8.54 11.87 -10.07
CA GLY A 80 -9.69 11.52 -9.25
C GLY A 80 -9.96 10.02 -9.14
N VAL A 81 -8.98 9.16 -9.45
CA VAL A 81 -9.08 7.71 -9.25
C VAL A 81 -9.04 7.40 -7.75
N LEU A 82 -8.16 8.09 -7.03
CA LEU A 82 -8.10 8.09 -5.57
C LEU A 82 -8.59 9.43 -5.03
N GLN A 83 -9.37 9.39 -3.96
CA GLN A 83 -9.90 10.55 -3.27
C GLN A 83 -9.47 10.54 -1.80
N GLY A 84 -9.13 11.73 -1.28
CA GLY A 84 -8.96 11.96 0.15
C GLY A 84 -10.30 11.97 0.89
N GLY A 85 -10.21 12.02 2.21
CA GLY A 85 -11.36 11.85 3.09
C GLY A 85 -11.28 12.72 4.34
N HIS A 86 -12.00 12.29 5.37
CA HIS A 86 -11.83 12.80 6.71
C HIS A 86 -11.03 11.78 7.52
N ALA A 87 -10.40 12.25 8.60
CA ALA A 87 -9.78 11.34 9.55
C ALA A 87 -10.84 10.40 10.14
N GLY A 88 -10.58 9.10 10.07
CA GLY A 88 -11.48 8.07 10.53
C GLY A 88 -10.76 6.82 11.00
N LEU A 89 -11.51 5.96 11.68
CA LEU A 89 -11.13 4.57 11.93
C LEU A 89 -11.71 3.71 10.81
N TRP A 90 -10.91 2.82 10.24
CA TRP A 90 -11.29 2.07 9.05
C TRP A 90 -11.46 0.59 9.39
N LEU A 91 -12.44 -0.05 8.75
CA LEU A 91 -12.64 -1.50 8.88
C LEU A 91 -12.18 -2.19 7.61
N TYR A 92 -11.27 -3.14 7.75
CA TYR A 92 -10.82 -3.99 6.66
C TYR A 92 -11.46 -5.37 6.80
N GLY A 93 -12.11 -5.85 5.74
CA GLY A 93 -12.84 -7.11 5.76
C GLY A 93 -12.36 -8.07 4.68
N GLN A 94 -12.14 -9.32 5.06
CA GLN A 94 -11.84 -10.42 4.13
C GLN A 94 -12.88 -11.53 4.29
N GLN A 95 -13.22 -12.18 3.18
CA GLN A 95 -14.15 -13.31 3.18
C GLN A 95 -13.56 -14.46 2.34
N LEU A 96 -13.48 -15.65 2.95
CA LEU A 96 -13.08 -16.90 2.30
C LEU A 96 -14.18 -17.94 2.53
N GLY A 97 -14.97 -18.20 1.50
CA GLY A 97 -16.18 -19.03 1.63
C GLY A 97 -17.14 -18.44 2.68
N ASP A 98 -17.47 -19.24 3.69
CA ASP A 98 -18.35 -18.84 4.79
C ASP A 98 -17.61 -18.10 5.93
N HIS A 99 -16.28 -18.10 5.94
CA HIS A 99 -15.49 -17.41 6.95
C HIS A 99 -15.32 -15.94 6.61
N ARG A 100 -15.63 -15.05 7.56
CA ARG A 100 -15.41 -13.61 7.46
C ARG A 100 -14.53 -13.13 8.60
N GLN A 101 -13.48 -12.39 8.24
CA GLN A 101 -12.60 -11.70 9.18
C GLN A 101 -12.73 -10.19 8.97
N VAL A 102 -12.83 -9.43 10.06
CA VAL A 102 -12.84 -7.97 10.03
C VAL A 102 -11.78 -7.47 11.02
N GLY A 103 -10.88 -6.62 10.52
CA GLY A 103 -9.86 -5.92 11.30
C GLY A 103 -10.14 -4.43 11.38
N LEU A 104 -9.55 -3.79 12.39
CA LEU A 104 -9.50 -2.34 12.53
C LEU A 104 -8.17 -1.84 11.94
N VAL A 105 -8.24 -0.82 11.10
CA VAL A 105 -7.08 -0.08 10.58
C VAL A 105 -7.11 1.31 11.23
N ALA A 106 -6.05 1.63 11.96
CA ALA A 106 -5.90 2.86 12.74
C ALA A 106 -4.42 3.17 12.94
N CYS A 107 -4.09 4.40 13.31
CA CYS A 107 -2.77 4.73 13.81
C CYS A 107 -2.60 4.27 15.26
N VAL A 108 -1.40 3.84 15.60
CA VAL A 108 -1.02 3.40 16.94
C VAL A 108 0.34 3.99 17.32
N SER A 109 0.62 4.11 18.62
CA SER A 109 1.88 4.67 19.10
C SER A 109 3.07 3.72 18.93
N VAL A 110 4.15 4.23 18.34
CA VAL A 110 5.44 3.52 18.27
C VAL A 110 6.00 3.28 19.67
N ASP A 111 5.89 4.25 20.58
CA ASP A 111 6.36 4.09 21.97
C ASP A 111 5.63 2.95 22.71
N GLU A 112 4.34 2.76 22.43
CA GLU A 112 3.57 1.65 23.01
C GLU A 112 3.93 0.29 22.40
N TYR A 113 4.33 0.28 21.12
CA TYR A 113 4.90 -0.90 20.45
C TYR A 113 6.25 -1.31 21.05
N ASP A 114 7.14 -0.35 21.29
CA ASP A 114 8.46 -0.58 21.88
C ASP A 114 8.39 -1.06 23.34
N ARG A 115 7.35 -0.61 24.06
CA ARG A 115 7.08 -1.04 25.45
C ARG A 115 6.28 -2.34 25.56
N ASP A 116 6.10 -3.07 24.45
CA ASP A 116 5.36 -4.34 24.37
C ASP A 116 3.90 -4.27 24.85
N LEU A 117 3.30 -3.07 24.84
CA LEU A 117 1.85 -2.87 25.08
C LEU A 117 1.03 -3.30 23.85
N ILE A 118 1.61 -3.15 22.66
CA ILE A 118 1.09 -3.69 21.40
C ILE A 118 1.81 -5.01 21.13
N LYS A 119 1.06 -6.09 20.92
CA LYS A 119 1.63 -7.43 20.67
C LYS A 119 2.16 -7.53 19.24
N LYS A 120 3.37 -8.05 19.11
CA LYS A 120 4.08 -8.25 17.84
C LYS A 120 3.63 -9.59 17.23
N HIS A 121 3.11 -9.55 16.00
CA HIS A 121 2.63 -10.74 15.31
C HIS A 121 3.77 -11.46 14.55
N GLU A 122 4.72 -10.73 13.99
CA GLU A 122 5.73 -11.30 13.11
C GLU A 122 7.09 -10.62 13.28
N LYS A 123 8.16 -11.32 12.91
CA LYS A 123 9.51 -10.77 12.73
C LYS A 123 9.81 -10.83 11.24
N THR A 124 9.88 -9.68 10.58
CA THR A 124 10.20 -9.63 9.15
C THR A 124 11.73 -9.63 8.96
N ARG A 125 12.18 -9.92 7.75
CA ARG A 125 13.62 -9.90 7.43
C ARG A 125 14.05 -8.43 7.21
N PRO A 126 15.22 -8.00 7.73
CA PRO A 126 15.63 -6.59 7.67
C PRO A 126 15.74 -6.02 6.26
N ASP A 127 16.18 -6.82 5.29
CA ASP A 127 16.31 -6.42 3.88
C ASP A 127 14.97 -5.98 3.27
N LYS A 128 13.90 -6.71 3.57
CA LYS A 128 12.54 -6.35 3.13
C LYS A 128 11.97 -5.15 3.87
N GLU A 129 12.32 -5.01 5.16
CA GLU A 129 11.88 -3.88 5.98
C GLU A 129 12.49 -2.57 5.48
N ASP A 130 13.79 -2.54 5.17
CA ASP A 130 14.49 -1.35 4.70
C ASP A 130 13.95 -0.84 3.36
N ASP A 131 13.73 -1.74 2.41
CA ASP A 131 13.17 -1.41 1.09
C ASP A 131 11.75 -0.81 1.22
N ARG A 132 10.87 -1.50 1.96
CA ARG A 132 9.49 -1.04 2.17
C ARG A 132 9.42 0.24 3.00
N ALA A 133 10.28 0.40 4.01
CA ALA A 133 10.38 1.63 4.79
C ALA A 133 10.78 2.82 3.90
N ARG A 134 11.77 2.63 3.02
CA ARG A 134 12.18 3.64 2.05
C ARG A 134 11.06 4.01 1.10
N HIS A 135 10.33 3.03 0.58
CA HIS A 135 9.17 3.26 -0.28
C HIS A 135 8.10 4.09 0.42
N ILE A 136 7.71 3.72 1.65
CA ILE A 136 6.72 4.44 2.45
C ILE A 136 7.17 5.88 2.75
N ASP A 137 8.46 6.07 3.06
CA ASP A 137 9.03 7.40 3.34
C ASP A 137 8.99 8.32 2.11
N VAL A 138 9.43 7.82 0.94
CA VAL A 138 9.40 8.59 -0.32
C VAL A 138 7.96 8.88 -0.76
N LEU A 139 7.07 7.89 -0.61
CA LEU A 139 5.65 8.00 -0.93
C LEU A 139 4.90 8.96 0.00
N ALA A 140 5.40 9.13 1.23
CA ALA A 140 4.75 9.81 2.34
C ALA A 140 3.33 9.25 2.63
N ALA A 141 3.16 7.94 2.46
CA ALA A 141 1.92 7.21 2.74
C ALA A 141 2.20 5.73 3.02
N HIS A 142 1.40 5.14 3.92
CA HIS A 142 1.38 3.69 4.10
C HIS A 142 0.41 3.09 3.07
N ASP A 143 0.94 2.35 2.11
CA ASP A 143 0.21 1.84 0.94
C ASP A 143 -0.15 0.36 1.07
N GLU A 144 -0.31 -0.12 2.31
CA GLU A 144 -0.75 -1.48 2.65
C GLU A 144 -1.68 -1.47 3.86
N PRO A 145 -2.57 -2.46 4.06
CA PRO A 145 -2.95 -3.50 3.11
C PRO A 145 -3.88 -2.89 2.05
N VAL A 146 -3.45 -2.89 0.79
CA VAL A 146 -4.33 -2.52 -0.33
C VAL A 146 -5.21 -3.70 -0.70
#